data_AF-A0A0U2WLW7-F1
#
_entry.id   AF-A0A0U2WLW7-F1
#
_cell.length_a   1.000
_cell.length_b   1.000
_cell.length_c   1.000
_cell.angle_alpha   90.00
_cell.angle_beta   90.00
_cell.angle_gamma   90.00
#
_symmetry.space_group_name_H-M   'P 1'
#
loop_
_entity.id
_entity.type
_entity.pdbx_description
1 polymer ?
#
loop_
_entity_poly.entity_id
_entity_poly.type
_entity_poly.pdbx_seq_one_letter_code
_entity_poly.pdbx_strand_id
1 'polypeptide(L)' 'MRLVTVKMPEAYVEAIDELVKKGRFTSRSEAIRVAIRELLRREMWIRELPPDEEEEEDVIDEF' A
#
# COMPACT_ATOMS: atom_id res chain seq x y z
N MET A 1 3.48 -18.31 2.32
CA MET A 1 3.06 -17.54 1.12
C MET A 1 2.48 -18.53 0.10
N ARG A 2 1.48 -18.15 -0.70
CA ARG A 2 0.94 -18.99 -1.80
C ARG A 2 1.27 -18.33 -3.14
N LEU A 3 1.54 -19.14 -4.17
CA LEU A 3 1.76 -18.66 -5.54
C LEU A 3 0.41 -18.34 -6.18
N VAL A 4 0.28 -17.14 -6.77
CA VAL A 4 -0.91 -16.71 -7.51
C VAL A 4 -0.46 -16.20 -8.87
N THR A 5 -1.09 -16.69 -9.93
CA THR A 5 -0.84 -16.24 -11.31
C THR A 5 -2.01 -15.40 -11.78
N VAL A 6 -1.72 -14.18 -12.24
CA VAL A 6 -2.72 -13.24 -12.77
C VAL A 6 -2.34 -12.85 -14.19
N LYS A 7 -3.34 -12.58 -15.03
CA LYS A 7 -3.13 -11.98 -16.35
C LYS A 7 -3.24 -10.46 -16.23
N MET A 8 -2.26 -9.74 -16.74
CA MET A 8 -2.24 -8.27 -16.74
C MET A 8 -1.82 -7.73 -18.11
N PRO A 9 -2.28 -6.53 -18.49
CA PRO A 9 -1.73 -5.81 -19.62
C PRO A 9 -0.22 -5.58 -19.47
N GLU A 10 0.50 -5.62 -20.59
CA GLU A 10 1.96 -5.48 -20.64
C GLU A 10 2.42 -4.13 -20.07
N ALA A 11 1.71 -3.05 -20.39
CA ALA A 11 1.99 -1.71 -19.88
C ALA A 11 2.03 -1.62 -18.34
N TYR A 12 1.22 -2.42 -17.63
CA TYR A 12 1.25 -2.43 -16.16
C TYR A 12 2.44 -3.20 -15.61
N VAL A 13 2.86 -4.27 -16.29
CA VAL A 13 4.07 -5.01 -15.92
C VAL A 13 5.30 -4.12 -16.09
N GLU A 14 5.38 -3.40 -17.22
CA GLU A 14 6.47 -2.45 -17.48
C GLU A 14 6.52 -1.33 -16.44
N ALA A 15 5.36 -0.75 -16.09
CA ALA A 15 5.30 0.28 -15.05
C ALA A 15 5.79 -0.24 -13.68
N ILE A 16 5.45 -1.47 -13.31
CA ILE A 16 5.96 -2.10 -12.08
C ILE A 16 7.46 -2.33 -12.18
N ASP A 17 7.97 -2.79 -13.32
CA ASP A 17 9.40 -2.98 -13.55
C ASP A 17 10.19 -1.67 -13.44
N GLU A 18 9.64 -0.55 -13.92
CA GLU A 18 10.25 0.76 -13.69
C GLU A 18 10.33 1.14 -12.22
N LEU A 19 9.28 0.84 -11.43
CA LEU A 19 9.28 1.12 -9.99
C LEU A 19 10.35 0.31 -9.25
N VAL A 20 10.56 -0.94 -9.67
CA VAL A 20 11.63 -1.80 -9.16
C VAL A 20 13.01 -1.26 -9.59
N LYS A 21 13.18 -0.86 -10.85
CA LYS A 21 14.44 -0.26 -11.35
C LYS A 21 14.80 1.03 -10.62
N LYS A 22 13.81 1.83 -10.24
CA LYS A 22 13.99 3.05 -9.43
C LYS A 22 14.33 2.76 -7.96
N GLY A 23 14.40 1.49 -7.56
CA GLY A 23 14.73 1.08 -6.19
C GLY A 23 13.61 1.29 -5.17
N ARG A 24 12.38 1.61 -5.60
CA ARG A 24 11.24 1.80 -4.69
C ARG A 24 10.71 0.50 -4.13
N PHE A 25 10.94 -0.61 -4.83
CA PHE A 25 10.58 -1.96 -4.39
C PHE A 25 11.72 -2.92 -4.73
N THR A 26 11.93 -3.91 -3.87
CA THR A 26 12.95 -4.96 -4.03
C THR A 26 12.58 -5.97 -5.11
N SER A 27 11.28 -6.15 -5.40
CA SER A 27 10.80 -7.05 -6.47
C SER A 27 9.41 -6.67 -6.97
N ARG A 28 9.07 -7.13 -8.19
CA ARG A 28 7.69 -7.02 -8.73
C ARG A 28 6.66 -7.59 -7.77
N SER A 29 6.95 -8.76 -7.19
CA SER A 29 6.05 -9.43 -6.25
C SER A 29 5.82 -8.63 -4.97
N GLU A 30 6.80 -7.85 -4.52
CA GLU A 30 6.63 -6.95 -3.39
C GLU A 30 5.74 -5.75 -3.74
N ALA A 31 6.02 -5.08 -4.87
CA ALA A 31 5.20 -3.97 -5.34
C ALA A 31 3.73 -4.36 -5.45
N ILE A 32 3.45 -5.53 -6.05
CA ILE A 32 2.09 -6.08 -6.19
C ILE A 32 1.46 -6.36 -4.82
N ARG A 33 2.21 -6.95 -3.87
CA ARG A 33 1.68 -7.22 -2.52
C ARG A 33 1.38 -5.94 -1.75
N VAL A 34 2.19 -4.90 -1.87
CA VAL A 34 1.94 -3.59 -1.25
C VAL A 34 0.69 -2.96 -1.84
N ALA A 35 0.54 -2.96 -3.17
CA ALA A 35 -0.64 -2.44 -3.84
C ALA A 35 -1.93 -3.18 -3.41
N ILE A 36 -1.89 -4.51 -3.32
CA ILE A 36 -3.02 -5.32 -2.84
C ILE A 36 -3.32 -5.02 -1.37
N ARG A 37 -2.30 -4.88 -0.51
CA ARG A 37 -2.50 -4.54 0.91
C ARG A 37 -3.20 -3.19 1.04
N GLU A 38 -2.73 -2.18 0.32
CA GLU A 38 -3.30 -0.83 0.37
C GLU A 38 -4.74 -0.81 -0.15
N LEU A 39 -4.99 -1.52 -1.25
CA LEU A 39 -6.34 -1.71 -1.78
C LEU A 39 -7.25 -2.39 -0.76
N LEU A 40 -6.80 -3.48 -0.13
CA LEU A 40 -7.58 -4.20 0.88
C LEU A 40 -7.80 -3.35 2.14
N ARG A 41 -6.81 -2.56 2.55
CA ARG A 41 -6.96 -1.63 3.68
C ARG A 41 -8.05 -0.60 3.35
N ARG A 42 -7.94 0.07 2.21
CA ARG A 42 -8.91 1.10 1.82
C ARG A 42 -10.34 0.56 1.67
N GLU A 43 -10.50 -0.64 1.11
CA GLU A 43 -11.83 -1.19 0.85
C GLU A 43 -12.42 -1.96 2.05
N MET A 44 -11.60 -2.56 2.93
CA MET A 44 -12.09 -3.24 4.15
C MET A 44 -12.26 -2.30 5.35
N TRP A 45 -11.61 -1.13 5.36
CA TRP A 45 -11.86 -0.10 6.38
C TRP A 45 -13.22 0.60 6.20
N ILE A 46 -14.06 0.17 5.25
CA ILE A 46 -15.44 0.65 5.06
C ILE A 46 -16.46 -0.38 5.57
N ARG A 47 -16.32 -0.91 6.81
CA ARG A 47 -17.54 -1.42 7.47
C ARG A 47 -17.66 -1.28 8.97
N GLU A 48 -16.62 -1.41 9.77
CA GLU A 48 -16.75 -1.19 11.21
C GLU A 48 -15.40 -0.75 11.76
N LEU A 49 -15.21 0.56 11.95
CA LEU A 49 -14.58 1.19 13.12
C LEU A 49 -14.32 2.67 12.76
N PRO A 50 -14.71 3.63 13.63
CA PRO A 50 -14.32 5.02 13.45
C PRO A 50 -12.79 5.11 13.39
N PRO A 51 -12.23 6.04 12.60
CA PRO A 51 -10.79 6.26 12.59
C PRO A 51 -10.38 6.56 14.03
N ASP A 52 -9.41 5.80 14.53
CA ASP A 52 -8.78 6.08 15.81
C ASP A 52 -8.45 7.58 15.82
N GLU A 53 -9.02 8.30 16.78
CA GLU A 53 -8.67 9.68 17.05
C GLU A 53 -7.15 9.70 17.22
N GLU A 54 -6.44 10.27 16.24
CA GLU A 54 -5.08 10.74 16.48
C GLU A 54 -5.26 11.78 17.58
N GLU A 55 -4.99 11.38 18.83
CA GLU A 55 -4.76 12.30 19.93
C GLU A 55 -3.73 13.30 19.39
N GLU A 56 -4.20 14.49 19.01
CA GLU A 56 -3.36 15.67 19.01
C GLU A 56 -2.79 15.70 20.44
N GLU A 57 -1.56 15.21 20.62
CA GLU A 57 -0.74 15.66 21.73
C GLU A 57 -0.74 17.18 21.58
N ASP A 58 -1.63 17.83 22.32
CA ASP A 58 -1.52 19.24 22.65
C ASP A 58 -0.12 19.39 23.23
N VAL A 59 0.81 19.77 22.36
CA VAL A 59 2.09 20.34 22.74
C VAL A 59 1.72 21.64 23.42
N ILE A 60 1.45 21.55 24.73
CA ILE A 60 1.44 22.71 25.61
C ILE A 60 2.90 23.15 25.74
N ASP A 61 3.44 23.75 24.68
CA ASP A 61 4.60 24.63 24.79
C ASP A 61 4.09 26.04 25.04
N GLU A 62 4.52 26.56 26.19
CA GLU A 62 4.63 27.97 26.59
C GLU A 62 3.34 28.82 26.58
N PHE A 63 2.80 29.06 27.79
CA PHE A 63 2.84 30.38 28.46
C PHE A 63 2.60 30.24 29.96
#